data_AF-A0A7C5IBD2-F1
#
_entry.id   AF-A0A7C5IBD2-F1
#
_cell.length_a   1.000
_cell.length_b   1.000
_cell.length_c   1.000
_cell.angle_alpha   90.00
_cell.angle_beta   90.00
_cell.angle_gamma   90.00
#
_symmetry.space_group_name_H-M   'P 1'
#
loop_
_entity.id
_entity.type
_entity.pdbx_description
1 polymer ?
#
loop_
_entity_poly.entity_id
_entity_poly.type
_entity_poly.pdbx_seq_one_letter_code
_entity_poly.pdbx_strand_id
1 'polypeptide(L)'
;MAESLRVEVQGHGVVEVQPPATFAEVAAKLALQDALAVEVDERVLDLSAKVLGPCRARFLTFADEAGLEVFRHSSAHLMAQAVLSLFPSAKPTIGPVVEEGFYYDFDAKPFTPEDLARIEARMAEIVQADLKLERLELSREQALEIFADNPYKCEMIRELPEGSISAYRQGDFIDLCRGPHVPRTGVLRAFKLTKVAGAYWRGDARNAQLQRIYGISFPDQGQLDEYLRRMEQARERDHRRIGQEMDLFSFHEEGQGFPFWHHKGMVLRNVIVDYWREAHRRYGYQEIQTPMILNETLWHTSGHWEHYRKNMYFTTIDDVPHAIKPMNCPGGLLVYKNRLHSYREFPLRVAELGLVHRHELSGVLHGLFRVRAFTQDDAHIFCTPAQFRSVVEETITLMFEIYNTFGFKEVAVELSTRPTEGTIGSDENWALAESGLEDALRAKGIAYKVNPGDGAFYGPKIDFHIRDCMGRSWQCGTIQVDFSMPERFGATYDAEDGTRKTPVMIHRALLGSLERFIGILSEQYAGRVPLWLNPVGVKVLPVADRFAEYAQKVANTLVA
;
A
#
# COMPACT_ATOMS: atom_id res chain seq x y z
N MET A 1 -32.21 -48.40 13.22
CA MET A 1 -30.95 -47.77 13.67
C MET A 1 -30.70 -46.62 12.71
N ALA A 2 -30.55 -45.39 13.19
CA ALA A 2 -30.22 -44.26 12.30
C ALA A 2 -28.84 -44.52 11.68
N GLU A 3 -28.70 -44.31 10.37
CA GLU A 3 -27.41 -44.45 9.70
C GLU A 3 -26.44 -43.37 10.23
N SER A 4 -25.21 -43.78 10.56
CA SER A 4 -24.14 -42.87 10.97
C SER A 4 -23.75 -41.95 9.80
N LEU A 5 -23.70 -40.64 10.05
CA LEU A 5 -23.19 -39.68 9.09
C LEU A 5 -21.67 -39.64 9.13
N ARG A 6 -21.03 -39.62 7.96
CA ARG A 6 -19.57 -39.60 7.79
C ARG A 6 -19.11 -38.19 7.45
N VAL A 7 -18.29 -37.59 8.30
CA VAL A 7 -17.69 -36.26 8.08
C VAL A 7 -16.21 -36.45 7.81
N GLU A 8 -15.75 -36.10 6.61
CA GLU A 8 -14.32 -36.11 6.27
C GLU A 8 -13.70 -34.78 6.71
N VAL A 9 -12.93 -34.81 7.80
CA VAL A 9 -12.32 -33.61 8.39
C VAL A 9 -10.89 -33.45 7.89
N GLN A 10 -10.61 -32.31 7.26
CA GLN A 10 -9.27 -32.02 6.73
C GLN A 10 -8.23 -32.08 7.86
N GLY A 11 -7.18 -32.88 7.65
CA GLY A 11 -6.10 -33.06 8.64
C GLY A 11 -6.40 -34.07 9.76
N HIS A 12 -7.65 -34.56 9.89
CA HIS A 12 -8.07 -35.44 10.98
C HIS A 12 -8.75 -36.74 10.53
N GLY A 13 -9.03 -36.89 9.23
CA GLY A 13 -9.64 -38.11 8.66
C GLY A 13 -11.16 -38.14 8.85
N VAL A 14 -11.75 -39.33 8.76
CA VAL A 14 -13.21 -39.50 8.79
C VAL A 14 -13.71 -39.68 10.22
N VAL A 15 -14.71 -38.87 10.60
CA VAL A 15 -15.42 -38.95 11.89
C VAL A 15 -16.87 -39.37 11.66
N GLU A 16 -17.34 -40.34 12.43
CA GLU A 16 -18.73 -40.79 12.40
C GLU A 16 -19.55 -40.17 13.53
N VAL A 17 -20.71 -39.62 13.17
CA VAL A 17 -21.66 -38.99 14.10
C VAL A 17 -23.08 -39.49 13.89
N GLN A 18 -23.87 -39.48 14.96
CA GLN A 18 -25.25 -39.97 14.96
C GLN A 18 -26.23 -38.79 14.88
N PRO A 19 -27.16 -38.74 13.91
CA PRO A 19 -28.16 -37.68 13.84
C PRO A 19 -29.10 -37.63 15.05
N PRO A 20 -29.51 -36.44 15.52
CA PRO A 20 -29.02 -35.12 15.09
C PRO A 20 -27.65 -34.80 15.71
N ALA A 21 -26.66 -34.48 14.88
CA ALA A 21 -25.33 -34.06 15.31
C ALA A 21 -25.01 -32.65 14.80
N THR A 22 -24.16 -31.94 15.53
CA THR A 22 -23.65 -30.60 15.16
C THR A 22 -22.16 -30.64 14.86
N PHE A 23 -21.65 -29.65 14.14
CA PHE A 23 -20.20 -29.53 13.93
C PHE A 23 -19.43 -29.20 15.22
N ALA A 24 -20.09 -28.64 16.24
CA ALA A 24 -19.56 -28.47 17.58
C ALA A 24 -19.25 -29.82 18.25
N GLU A 25 -20.11 -30.83 18.08
CA GLU A 25 -19.87 -32.19 18.58
C GLU A 25 -18.72 -32.86 17.83
N VAL A 26 -18.61 -32.64 16.51
CA VAL A 26 -17.49 -33.14 15.70
C VAL A 26 -16.17 -32.51 16.17
N ALA A 27 -16.14 -31.19 16.37
CA ALA A 27 -14.97 -30.48 16.91
C ALA A 27 -14.57 -31.01 18.29
N ALA A 28 -15.55 -31.23 19.18
CA ALA A 28 -15.32 -31.77 20.52
C ALA A 28 -14.71 -33.18 20.48
N LYS A 29 -15.20 -34.07 19.60
CA LYS A 29 -14.62 -35.42 19.41
C LYS A 29 -13.17 -35.39 18.93
N LEU A 30 -12.79 -34.37 18.16
CA LEU A 30 -11.44 -34.17 17.64
C LEU A 30 -10.54 -33.30 18.53
N ALA A 31 -11.04 -32.87 19.70
CA ALA A 31 -10.36 -31.95 20.61
C ALA A 31 -9.95 -30.61 19.95
N LEU A 32 -10.74 -30.12 18.98
CA LEU A 32 -10.53 -28.84 18.29
C LEU A 32 -11.15 -27.67 19.08
N GLN A 33 -10.54 -27.34 20.23
CA GLN A 33 -11.09 -26.36 21.16
C GLN A 33 -11.01 -24.91 20.66
N ASP A 34 -10.07 -24.62 19.75
CA ASP A 34 -9.85 -23.29 19.16
C ASP A 34 -10.68 -23.04 17.88
N ALA A 35 -11.54 -23.99 17.51
CA ALA A 35 -12.42 -23.85 16.36
C ALA A 35 -13.42 -22.71 16.59
N LEU A 36 -13.53 -21.81 15.62
CA LEU A 36 -14.44 -20.67 15.62
C LEU A 36 -15.67 -20.92 14.73
N ALA A 37 -15.44 -21.56 13.59
CA ALA A 37 -16.44 -21.89 12.58
C ALA A 37 -16.01 -23.15 11.82
N VAL A 38 -16.86 -23.61 10.90
CA VAL A 38 -16.55 -24.74 10.02
C VAL A 38 -16.85 -24.36 8.58
N GLU A 39 -15.95 -24.69 7.68
CA GLU A 39 -16.14 -24.59 6.24
C GLU A 39 -16.56 -25.97 5.72
N VAL A 40 -17.73 -26.02 5.07
CA VAL A 40 -18.32 -27.25 4.51
C VAL A 40 -18.67 -26.95 3.06
N ASP A 41 -18.07 -27.69 2.13
CA ASP A 41 -18.26 -27.51 0.68
C ASP A 41 -18.18 -26.02 0.27
N GLU A 42 -17.09 -25.35 0.67
CA GLU A 42 -16.78 -23.93 0.42
C GLU A 42 -17.72 -22.91 1.10
N ARG A 43 -18.61 -23.36 1.99
CA ARG A 43 -19.48 -22.48 2.77
C ARG A 43 -19.07 -22.46 4.23
N VAL A 44 -18.86 -21.26 4.76
CA VAL A 44 -18.58 -21.07 6.19
C VAL A 44 -19.88 -21.11 6.99
N LEU A 45 -19.93 -21.95 8.01
CA LEU A 45 -21.09 -22.22 8.86
C LEU A 45 -20.71 -22.11 10.34
N ASP A 46 -21.71 -21.83 11.18
CA ASP A 46 -21.57 -21.87 12.63
C ASP A 46 -21.24 -23.29 13.09
N LEU A 47 -20.49 -23.43 14.20
CA LEU A 47 -20.28 -24.75 14.81
C LEU A 47 -21.60 -25.40 15.29
N SER A 48 -22.62 -24.60 15.61
CA SER A 48 -23.94 -25.10 15.95
C SER A 48 -24.75 -25.62 14.75
N ALA A 49 -24.26 -25.46 13.51
CA ALA A 49 -24.92 -26.00 12.33
C ALA A 49 -25.04 -27.52 12.42
N LYS A 50 -26.19 -28.04 11.98
CA LYS A 50 -26.49 -29.47 11.96
C LYS A 50 -25.73 -30.14 10.82
N VAL A 51 -25.21 -31.33 11.06
CA VAL A 51 -24.69 -32.21 10.02
C VAL A 51 -25.88 -32.84 9.30
N LEU A 52 -26.14 -32.41 8.07
CA LEU A 52 -27.31 -32.85 7.29
C LEU A 52 -27.06 -34.11 6.44
N GLY A 53 -25.79 -34.46 6.21
CA GLY A 53 -25.39 -35.58 5.37
C GLY A 53 -23.88 -35.78 5.37
N PRO A 54 -23.37 -36.78 4.62
CA PRO A 54 -21.93 -36.93 4.40
C PRO A 54 -21.34 -35.69 3.74
N CYS A 55 -20.26 -35.15 4.28
CA CYS A 55 -19.65 -33.91 3.81
C CYS A 55 -18.16 -33.84 4.13
N ARG A 56 -17.47 -32.89 3.48
CA ARG A 56 -16.09 -32.51 3.81
C ARG A 56 -16.11 -31.25 4.65
N ALA A 57 -15.37 -31.26 5.76
CA ALA A 57 -15.34 -30.17 6.72
C ALA A 57 -13.90 -29.73 7.01
N ARG A 58 -13.71 -28.41 7.10
CA ARG A 58 -12.48 -27.76 7.55
C ARG A 58 -12.82 -26.85 8.71
N PHE A 59 -12.28 -27.13 9.89
CA PHE A 59 -12.48 -26.25 11.05
C PHE A 59 -11.59 -25.03 10.96
N LEU A 60 -12.18 -23.86 11.14
CA LEU A 60 -11.51 -22.57 10.99
C LEU A 60 -11.08 -22.04 12.36
N THR A 61 -9.86 -21.54 12.42
CA THR A 61 -9.27 -20.89 13.59
C THR A 61 -9.06 -19.41 13.31
N PHE A 62 -8.58 -18.64 14.30
CA PHE A 62 -8.23 -17.24 14.08
C PHE A 62 -7.11 -17.02 13.05
N ALA A 63 -6.29 -18.05 12.78
CA ALA A 63 -5.22 -17.98 11.79
C ALA A 63 -5.73 -18.07 10.34
N ASP A 64 -6.97 -18.55 10.14
CA ASP A 64 -7.61 -18.63 8.84
C ASP A 64 -8.31 -17.32 8.50
N GLU A 65 -8.24 -16.85 7.25
CA GLU A 65 -8.88 -15.61 6.80
C GLU A 65 -10.39 -15.58 7.12
N ALA A 66 -11.11 -16.66 6.77
CA ALA A 66 -12.52 -16.81 7.08
C ALA A 66 -12.80 -16.92 8.59
N GLY A 67 -11.89 -17.51 9.38
CA GLY A 67 -12.04 -17.58 10.83
C GLY A 67 -11.82 -16.24 11.52
N LEU A 68 -10.87 -15.43 11.02
CA LEU A 68 -10.65 -14.04 11.42
C LEU A 68 -11.88 -13.17 11.15
N GLU A 69 -12.50 -13.33 9.97
CA GLU A 69 -13.73 -12.61 9.62
C GLU A 69 -14.86 -12.94 10.59
N VAL A 70 -15.12 -14.23 10.86
CA VAL A 70 -16.13 -14.65 11.85
C VAL A 70 -15.83 -14.08 13.24
N PHE A 71 -14.58 -14.11 13.68
CA PHE A 71 -14.16 -13.57 14.96
C PHE A 71 -14.45 -12.06 15.10
N ARG A 72 -14.06 -11.28 14.09
CA ARG A 72 -14.27 -9.82 14.07
C ARG A 72 -15.73 -9.46 13.90
N HIS A 73 -16.48 -10.24 13.13
CA HIS A 73 -17.90 -10.04 12.96
C HIS A 73 -18.67 -10.25 14.28
N SER A 74 -18.33 -11.30 15.03
CA SER A 74 -18.84 -11.49 16.39
C SER A 74 -18.40 -10.38 17.36
N SER A 75 -17.21 -9.82 17.18
CA SER A 75 -16.74 -8.68 17.99
C SER A 75 -17.56 -7.41 17.72
N ALA A 76 -18.03 -7.20 16.49
CA ALA A 76 -18.97 -6.13 16.17
C ALA A 76 -20.31 -6.30 16.91
N HIS A 77 -20.86 -7.52 16.96
CA HIS A 77 -22.06 -7.82 17.74
C HIS A 77 -21.87 -7.63 19.24
N LEU A 78 -20.72 -8.07 19.78
CA LEU A 78 -20.35 -7.81 21.18
C LEU A 78 -20.36 -6.31 21.50
N MET A 79 -19.79 -5.48 20.62
CA MET A 79 -19.82 -4.03 20.76
C MET A 79 -21.25 -3.47 20.67
N ALA A 80 -22.06 -3.93 19.72
CA ALA A 80 -23.45 -3.48 19.59
C ALA A 80 -24.30 -3.80 20.82
N GLN A 81 -24.15 -4.99 21.40
CA GLN A 81 -24.78 -5.35 22.67
C GLN A 81 -24.35 -4.43 23.81
N ALA A 82 -23.05 -4.15 23.92
CA ALA A 82 -22.51 -3.26 24.96
C ALA A 82 -23.05 -1.83 24.81
N VAL A 83 -23.11 -1.31 23.58
CA VAL A 83 -23.71 -0.01 23.27
C VAL A 83 -25.18 0.03 23.69
N LEU A 84 -26.00 -0.93 23.26
CA LEU A 84 -27.43 -0.95 23.62
C LEU A 84 -27.66 -1.09 25.12
N SER A 85 -26.80 -1.82 25.83
CA SER A 85 -26.87 -1.96 27.28
C SER A 85 -26.61 -0.63 28.01
N LEU A 86 -25.80 0.26 27.45
CA LEU A 86 -25.44 1.55 28.06
C LEU A 86 -26.28 2.71 27.52
N PHE A 87 -26.73 2.61 26.27
CA PHE A 87 -27.46 3.61 25.52
C PHE A 87 -28.72 2.99 24.87
N PRO A 88 -29.78 2.71 25.65
CA PRO A 88 -30.95 1.98 25.16
C PRO A 88 -31.71 2.68 24.01
N SER A 89 -31.52 3.99 23.84
CA SER A 89 -32.11 4.76 22.75
C SER A 89 -31.35 4.66 21.42
N ALA A 90 -30.12 4.12 21.42
CA ALA A 90 -29.33 3.95 20.21
C ALA A 90 -29.96 2.88 19.31
N LYS A 91 -29.88 3.06 18.00
CA LYS A 91 -30.39 2.07 17.03
C LYS A 91 -29.23 1.51 16.20
N PRO A 92 -28.81 0.26 16.42
CA PRO A 92 -27.76 -0.35 15.61
C PRO A 92 -28.26 -0.56 14.19
N THR A 93 -27.39 -0.30 13.21
CA THR A 93 -27.71 -0.44 11.79
C THR A 93 -26.87 -1.54 11.13
N ILE A 94 -25.68 -1.24 10.62
CA ILE A 94 -24.78 -2.19 9.93
C ILE A 94 -23.43 -2.23 10.66
N GLY A 95 -22.88 -3.42 10.83
CA GLY A 95 -21.56 -3.63 11.42
C GLY A 95 -20.72 -4.69 10.71
N PRO A 96 -20.04 -4.33 9.61
CA PRO A 96 -19.25 -5.27 8.83
C PRO A 96 -17.81 -5.36 9.37
N VAL A 97 -17.14 -6.42 8.94
CA VAL A 97 -15.68 -6.56 9.10
C VAL A 97 -14.99 -5.67 8.05
N VAL A 98 -13.86 -5.10 8.45
CA VAL A 98 -12.95 -4.35 7.56
C VAL A 98 -11.53 -4.85 7.77
N GLU A 99 -10.63 -4.51 6.86
CA GLU A 99 -9.22 -4.92 6.93
C GLU A 99 -8.58 -4.60 8.29
N GLU A 100 -8.86 -3.41 8.81
CA GLU A 100 -8.35 -2.91 10.10
C GLU A 100 -9.18 -3.35 11.33
N GLY A 101 -10.10 -4.30 11.20
CA GLY A 101 -10.93 -4.78 12.31
C GLY A 101 -12.42 -4.85 11.95
N PHE A 102 -13.24 -4.06 12.63
CA PHE A 102 -14.67 -3.97 12.39
C PHE A 102 -15.18 -2.57 12.72
N TYR A 103 -16.39 -2.24 12.28
CA TYR A 103 -17.12 -1.09 12.79
C TYR A 103 -18.58 -1.45 13.00
N TYR A 104 -19.31 -0.55 13.67
CA TYR A 104 -20.77 -0.61 13.72
C TYR A 104 -21.33 0.83 13.70
N ASP A 105 -22.35 1.04 12.88
CA ASP A 105 -23.07 2.30 12.75
C ASP A 105 -24.31 2.33 13.64
N PHE A 106 -24.47 3.42 14.40
CA PHE A 106 -25.61 3.65 15.29
C PHE A 106 -26.30 4.97 14.95
N ASP A 107 -27.62 4.95 14.89
CA ASP A 107 -28.41 6.17 15.05
C ASP A 107 -28.49 6.48 16.54
N ALA A 108 -27.68 7.46 16.95
CA ALA A 108 -27.48 7.84 18.33
C ALA A 108 -26.94 9.28 18.41
N LYS A 109 -26.97 9.85 19.62
CA LYS A 109 -26.18 11.06 19.91
C LYS A 109 -24.67 10.76 19.71
N PRO A 110 -23.85 11.77 19.35
CA PRO A 110 -22.42 11.57 19.19
C PRO A 110 -21.77 10.93 20.42
N PHE A 111 -21.02 9.85 20.20
CA PHE A 111 -20.25 9.20 21.24
C PHE A 111 -18.97 9.99 21.54
N THR A 112 -18.60 10.01 22.81
CA THR A 112 -17.35 10.62 23.29
C THR A 112 -16.25 9.57 23.50
N PRO A 113 -14.97 9.98 23.58
CA PRO A 113 -13.89 9.07 23.97
C PRO A 113 -14.15 8.38 25.33
N GLU A 114 -14.78 9.08 26.27
CA GLU A 114 -15.19 8.55 27.57
C GLU A 114 -16.27 7.47 27.42
N ASP A 115 -17.19 7.62 26.47
CA ASP A 115 -18.19 6.60 26.15
C ASP A 115 -17.53 5.34 25.58
N LEU A 116 -16.50 5.48 24.74
CA LEU A 116 -15.75 4.32 24.23
C LEU A 116 -15.14 3.50 25.37
N ALA A 117 -14.53 4.16 26.36
CA ALA A 117 -13.97 3.46 27.53
C ALA A 117 -15.04 2.72 28.33
N ARG A 118 -16.24 3.31 28.47
CA ARG A 118 -17.39 2.66 29.13
C ARG A 118 -17.91 1.47 28.33
N ILE A 119 -17.99 1.60 27.01
CA ILE A 119 -18.40 0.52 26.11
C ILE A 119 -17.40 -0.64 26.18
N GLU A 120 -16.08 -0.37 26.14
CA GLU A 120 -15.04 -1.39 26.30
C GLU A 120 -15.19 -2.14 27.63
N ALA A 121 -15.41 -1.43 28.74
CA ALA A 121 -15.63 -2.06 30.04
C ALA A 121 -16.87 -2.97 30.02
N ARG A 122 -17.97 -2.52 29.39
CA ARG A 122 -19.19 -3.32 29.25
C ARG A 122 -19.01 -4.53 28.34
N MET A 123 -18.24 -4.41 27.26
CA MET A 123 -17.87 -5.55 26.41
C MET A 123 -17.11 -6.60 27.22
N ALA A 124 -16.19 -6.18 28.10
CA ALA A 124 -15.42 -7.09 28.94
C ALA A 124 -16.32 -7.86 29.93
N GLU A 125 -17.31 -7.20 30.52
CA GLU A 125 -18.32 -7.86 31.36
C GLU A 125 -19.12 -8.93 30.59
N ILE A 126 -19.52 -8.64 29.35
CA ILE A 126 -20.27 -9.59 28.50
C ILE A 126 -19.38 -10.79 28.10
N VAL A 127 -18.10 -10.56 27.86
CA VAL A 127 -17.12 -11.62 27.58
C VAL A 127 -16.92 -12.51 28.80
N GLN A 128 -16.83 -11.92 30.01
CA GLN A 128 -16.75 -12.68 31.26
C GLN A 128 -17.99 -13.52 31.55
N ALA A 129 -19.17 -13.06 31.11
CA ALA A 129 -20.41 -13.82 31.23
C ALA A 129 -20.48 -15.03 30.27
N ASP A 130 -19.58 -15.12 29.29
CA ASP A 130 -19.42 -16.24 28.36
C ASP A 130 -20.74 -16.70 27.70
N LEU A 131 -21.50 -15.73 27.18
CA LEU A 131 -22.81 -15.96 26.60
C LEU A 131 -22.68 -16.78 25.31
N LYS A 132 -23.55 -17.77 25.15
CA LYS A 132 -23.67 -18.53 23.91
C LYS A 132 -24.32 -17.67 22.82
N LEU A 133 -23.81 -17.78 21.59
CA LEU A 133 -24.42 -17.16 20.42
C LEU A 133 -25.36 -18.17 19.75
N GLU A 134 -26.61 -17.79 19.57
CA GLU A 134 -27.65 -18.67 19.03
C GLU A 134 -28.25 -18.09 17.76
N ARG A 135 -28.13 -18.84 16.67
CA ARG A 135 -28.77 -18.52 15.39
C ARG A 135 -30.26 -18.83 15.45
N LEU A 136 -31.07 -17.85 15.09
CA LEU A 136 -32.52 -17.93 14.96
C LEU A 136 -32.90 -17.85 13.49
N GLU A 137 -33.82 -18.71 13.06
CA GLU A 137 -34.48 -18.60 11.75
C GLU A 137 -35.89 -18.08 12.00
N LEU A 138 -36.18 -16.88 11.49
CA LEU A 138 -37.40 -16.13 11.75
C LEU A 138 -38.20 -15.95 10.46
N SER A 139 -39.53 -15.91 10.59
CA SER A 139 -40.37 -15.37 9.51
C SER A 139 -40.15 -13.85 9.39
N ARG A 140 -40.53 -13.27 8.24
CA ARG A 140 -40.46 -11.83 8.04
C ARG A 140 -41.30 -11.07 9.07
N GLU A 141 -42.48 -11.59 9.42
CA GLU A 141 -43.38 -11.01 10.40
C GLU A 141 -42.74 -11.01 11.79
N GLN A 142 -42.16 -12.14 12.20
CA GLN A 142 -41.45 -12.27 13.47
C GLN A 142 -40.25 -11.31 13.56
N ALA A 143 -39.47 -11.20 12.48
CA ALA A 143 -38.34 -10.28 12.42
C ALA A 143 -38.82 -8.81 12.51
N LEU A 144 -39.88 -8.44 11.80
CA LEU A 144 -40.45 -7.08 11.87
C LEU A 144 -41.02 -6.75 13.25
N GLU A 145 -41.58 -7.73 13.96
CA GLU A 145 -42.06 -7.56 15.34
C GLU A 145 -40.90 -7.36 16.32
N ILE A 146 -39.86 -8.19 16.24
CA ILE A 146 -38.66 -8.09 17.10
C ILE A 146 -37.95 -6.74 16.90
N PHE A 147 -37.86 -6.25 15.67
CA PHE A 147 -37.13 -5.02 15.33
C PHE A 147 -38.03 -3.80 15.13
N ALA A 148 -39.28 -3.82 15.60
CA ALA A 148 -40.28 -2.77 15.33
C ALA A 148 -39.81 -1.34 15.67
N ASP A 149 -39.00 -1.19 16.72
CA ASP A 149 -38.47 0.10 17.17
C ASP A 149 -37.23 0.59 16.39
N ASN A 150 -36.69 -0.25 15.49
CA ASN A 150 -35.50 0.03 14.69
C ASN A 150 -35.86 0.17 13.20
N PRO A 151 -36.08 1.41 12.69
CA PRO A 151 -36.54 1.64 11.33
C PRO A 151 -35.54 1.14 10.28
N TYR A 152 -34.24 1.19 10.58
CA TYR A 152 -33.18 0.72 9.69
C TYR A 152 -33.24 -0.79 9.49
N LYS A 153 -33.39 -1.56 10.58
CA LYS A 153 -33.53 -3.02 10.50
C LYS A 153 -34.85 -3.40 9.82
N CYS A 154 -35.95 -2.71 10.10
CA CYS A 154 -37.22 -2.92 9.39
C CYS A 154 -37.09 -2.66 7.88
N GLU A 155 -36.40 -1.60 7.46
CA GLU A 155 -36.11 -1.32 6.05
C GLU A 155 -35.34 -2.48 5.42
N MET A 156 -34.23 -2.91 6.04
CA MET A 156 -33.44 -4.04 5.56
C MET A 156 -34.27 -5.33 5.43
N ILE A 157 -35.11 -5.64 6.43
CA ILE A 157 -35.97 -6.84 6.44
C ILE A 157 -36.97 -6.83 5.27
N ARG A 158 -37.53 -5.67 4.94
CA ARG A 158 -38.48 -5.53 3.82
C ARG A 158 -37.80 -5.71 2.46
N GLU A 159 -36.52 -5.39 2.35
CA GLU A 159 -35.74 -5.53 1.12
C GLU A 159 -35.18 -6.94 0.90
N LEU A 160 -35.09 -7.75 1.96
CA LEU A 160 -34.62 -9.13 1.83
C LEU A 160 -35.61 -9.95 0.96
N PRO A 161 -35.10 -10.86 0.10
CA PRO A 161 -35.95 -11.74 -0.71
C PRO A 161 -36.84 -12.63 0.17
N GLU A 162 -37.88 -13.23 -0.42
CA GLU A 162 -38.74 -14.18 0.30
C GLU A 162 -37.93 -15.41 0.76
N GLY A 163 -38.10 -15.79 2.02
CA GLY A 163 -37.36 -16.88 2.66
C GLY A 163 -37.27 -16.71 4.18
N SER A 164 -36.53 -17.61 4.84
CA SER A 164 -36.22 -17.46 6.26
C SER A 164 -35.18 -16.36 6.48
N ILE A 165 -35.41 -15.54 7.51
CA ILE A 165 -34.51 -14.46 7.90
C ILE A 165 -33.71 -14.94 9.10
N SER A 166 -32.39 -14.86 9.00
CA SER A 166 -31.50 -15.18 10.12
C SER A 166 -31.31 -13.99 11.05
N ALA A 167 -31.29 -14.28 12.35
CA ALA A 167 -30.91 -13.36 13.40
C ALA A 167 -30.05 -14.10 14.43
N TYR A 168 -29.23 -13.38 15.19
CA TYR A 168 -28.39 -13.97 16.24
C TYR A 168 -28.76 -13.40 17.59
N ARG A 169 -28.90 -14.29 18.57
CA ARG A 169 -29.15 -13.97 19.97
C ARG A 169 -27.89 -14.21 20.80
N GLN A 170 -27.55 -13.26 21.67
CA GLN A 170 -26.51 -13.40 22.70
C GLN A 170 -27.02 -12.79 24.01
N GLY A 171 -27.52 -13.65 24.91
CA GLY A 171 -28.30 -13.21 26.06
C GLY A 171 -29.59 -12.49 25.61
N ASP A 172 -29.80 -11.28 26.11
CA ASP A 172 -30.98 -10.46 25.79
C ASP A 172 -30.86 -9.68 24.46
N PHE A 173 -29.67 -9.64 23.86
CA PHE A 173 -29.45 -8.95 22.59
C PHE A 173 -29.79 -9.86 21.41
N ILE A 174 -30.57 -9.34 20.47
CA ILE A 174 -30.88 -9.99 19.20
C ILE A 174 -30.53 -9.02 18.08
N ASP A 175 -29.84 -9.50 17.06
CA ASP A 175 -29.47 -8.70 15.90
C ASP A 175 -29.76 -9.40 14.57
N LEU A 176 -30.14 -8.63 13.58
CA LEU A 176 -30.39 -9.10 12.22
C LEU A 176 -29.05 -9.35 11.54
N CYS A 177 -28.73 -10.62 11.30
CA CYS A 177 -27.44 -11.02 10.77
C CYS A 177 -27.51 -12.42 10.14
N ARG A 178 -26.78 -12.61 9.03
CA ARG A 178 -26.64 -13.93 8.37
C ARG A 178 -25.64 -14.84 9.08
N GLY A 179 -24.66 -14.24 9.76
CA GLY A 179 -23.50 -14.89 10.34
C GLY A 179 -22.54 -15.44 9.27
N PRO A 180 -21.67 -16.39 9.63
CA PRO A 180 -21.64 -17.11 10.91
C PRO A 180 -21.00 -16.31 12.05
N HIS A 181 -21.13 -16.82 13.27
CA HIS A 181 -20.56 -16.25 14.48
C HIS A 181 -19.79 -17.29 15.30
N VAL A 182 -18.87 -16.79 16.14
CA VAL A 182 -18.18 -17.61 17.16
C VAL A 182 -19.17 -18.26 18.13
N PRO A 183 -18.86 -19.42 18.74
CA PRO A 183 -19.82 -20.16 19.55
C PRO A 183 -20.26 -19.46 20.86
N ARG A 184 -19.40 -18.61 21.43
CA ARG A 184 -19.64 -17.93 22.71
C ARG A 184 -18.83 -16.64 22.83
N THR A 185 -19.29 -15.67 23.62
CA THR A 185 -18.61 -14.38 23.78
C THR A 185 -17.25 -14.50 24.48
N GLY A 186 -17.02 -15.53 25.31
CA GLY A 186 -15.77 -15.70 26.06
C GLY A 186 -14.52 -16.00 25.22
N VAL A 187 -14.66 -16.20 23.90
CA VAL A 187 -13.51 -16.29 22.98
C VAL A 187 -13.01 -14.91 22.51
N LEU A 188 -13.82 -13.86 22.64
CA LEU A 188 -13.54 -12.49 22.17
C LEU A 188 -12.79 -11.70 23.25
N ARG A 189 -11.64 -12.20 23.69
CA ARG A 189 -11.03 -11.77 24.97
C ARG A 189 -10.31 -10.42 24.94
N ALA A 190 -9.69 -10.08 23.81
CA ALA A 190 -8.93 -8.85 23.69
C ALA A 190 -9.50 -8.00 22.57
N PHE A 191 -9.84 -6.75 22.87
CA PHE A 191 -10.38 -5.80 21.91
C PHE A 191 -10.04 -4.37 22.29
N LYS A 192 -10.04 -3.48 21.30
CA LYS A 192 -9.86 -2.04 21.45
C LYS A 192 -10.79 -1.30 20.50
N LEU A 193 -11.58 -0.35 21.03
CA LEU A 193 -12.31 0.63 20.25
C LEU A 193 -11.36 1.77 19.88
N THR A 194 -11.22 2.04 18.58
CA THR A 194 -10.12 2.86 18.06
C THR A 194 -10.53 4.31 17.80
N LYS A 195 -11.72 4.54 17.23
CA LYS A 195 -12.21 5.88 16.92
C LYS A 195 -13.73 5.91 16.71
N VAL A 196 -14.31 7.10 16.86
CA VAL A 196 -15.67 7.44 16.42
C VAL A 196 -15.59 8.27 15.14
N ALA A 197 -16.45 8.00 14.16
CA ALA A 197 -16.59 8.80 12.94
C ALA A 197 -18.06 9.06 12.63
N GLY A 198 -18.34 10.09 11.82
CA GLY A 198 -19.66 10.27 11.23
C GLY A 198 -19.82 9.39 9.98
N ALA A 199 -20.99 8.79 9.83
CA ALA A 199 -21.41 8.09 8.62
C ALA A 199 -22.80 8.59 8.20
N TYR A 200 -23.25 8.17 7.02
CA TYR A 200 -24.62 8.39 6.58
C TYR A 200 -25.25 7.05 6.21
N TRP A 201 -26.55 6.90 6.47
CA TRP A 201 -27.26 5.70 6.09
C TRP A 201 -27.10 5.41 4.58
N ARG A 202 -26.65 4.20 4.24
CA ARG A 202 -26.28 3.76 2.88
C ARG A 202 -25.21 4.62 2.18
N GLY A 203 -24.44 5.40 2.92
CA GLY A 203 -23.40 6.28 2.37
C GLY A 203 -23.91 7.50 1.60
N ASP A 204 -25.21 7.81 1.68
CA ASP A 204 -25.81 8.98 1.03
C ASP A 204 -25.95 10.13 2.03
N ALA A 205 -25.25 11.24 1.79
CA ALA A 205 -25.25 12.42 2.66
C ALA A 205 -26.63 13.08 2.86
N ARG A 206 -27.63 12.72 2.04
CA ARG A 206 -29.03 13.16 2.20
C ARG A 206 -29.79 12.38 3.27
N ASN A 207 -29.28 11.23 3.68
CA ASN A 207 -29.94 10.38 4.68
C ASN A 207 -29.51 10.75 6.11
N ALA A 208 -30.11 10.06 7.10
CA ALA A 208 -29.77 10.23 8.50
C ALA A 208 -28.25 10.06 8.75
N GLN A 209 -27.69 10.99 9.52
CA GLN A 209 -26.32 10.92 9.99
C GLN A 209 -26.22 9.90 11.13
N LEU A 210 -25.25 9.00 11.03
CA LEU A 210 -25.00 7.92 11.97
C LEU A 210 -23.66 8.13 12.67
N GLN A 211 -23.52 7.53 13.85
CA GLN A 211 -22.28 7.46 14.60
C GLN A 211 -21.63 6.10 14.39
N ARG A 212 -20.45 6.09 13.76
CA ARG A 212 -19.67 4.88 13.50
C ARG A 212 -18.64 4.68 14.59
N ILE A 213 -18.66 3.54 15.26
CA ILE A 213 -17.60 3.13 16.19
C ILE A 213 -16.73 2.08 15.50
N TYR A 214 -15.42 2.32 15.44
CA TYR A 214 -14.43 1.37 14.95
C TYR A 214 -13.82 0.58 16.11
N GLY A 215 -13.50 -0.69 15.88
CA GLY A 215 -12.80 -1.53 16.82
C GLY A 215 -11.94 -2.59 16.15
N ILE A 216 -11.01 -3.16 16.92
CA ILE A 216 -10.23 -4.32 16.53
C ILE A 216 -10.20 -5.32 17.69
N SER A 217 -10.06 -6.61 17.37
CA SER A 217 -10.08 -7.69 18.34
C SER A 217 -9.09 -8.81 17.99
N PHE A 218 -8.62 -9.50 19.03
CA PHE A 218 -7.72 -10.65 18.97
C PHE A 218 -8.09 -11.71 20.04
N PRO A 219 -7.69 -12.99 19.84
CA PRO A 219 -7.89 -14.06 20.81
C PRO A 219 -7.28 -13.80 22.19
N ASP A 220 -6.17 -13.06 22.25
CA ASP A 220 -5.47 -12.74 23.50
C ASP A 220 -4.88 -11.33 23.54
N GLN A 221 -4.58 -10.87 24.76
CA GLN A 221 -4.10 -9.51 25.03
C GLN A 221 -2.70 -9.27 24.44
N GLY A 222 -1.84 -10.28 24.36
CA GLY A 222 -0.49 -10.15 23.81
C GLY A 222 -0.53 -9.81 22.32
N GLN A 223 -1.40 -10.47 21.55
CA GLN A 223 -1.62 -10.15 20.14
C GLN A 223 -2.18 -8.75 19.93
N LEU A 224 -3.12 -8.31 20.77
CA LEU A 224 -3.66 -6.95 20.73
C LEU A 224 -2.58 -5.91 21.05
N ASP A 225 -1.81 -6.10 22.11
CA ASP A 225 -0.73 -5.19 22.52
C ASP A 225 0.34 -5.10 21.42
N GLU A 226 0.70 -6.21 20.79
CA GLU A 226 1.62 -6.22 19.66
C GLU A 226 1.05 -5.43 18.46
N TYR A 227 -0.23 -5.61 18.14
CA TYR A 227 -0.89 -4.84 17.09
C TYR A 227 -0.90 -3.34 17.41
N LEU A 228 -1.32 -2.95 18.61
CA LEU A 228 -1.39 -1.55 19.03
C LEU A 228 -0.01 -0.89 19.03
N ARG A 229 1.01 -1.59 19.53
CA ARG A 229 2.40 -1.13 19.49
C ARG A 229 2.90 -0.92 18.06
N ARG A 230 2.58 -1.84 17.14
CA ARG A 230 2.93 -1.68 15.71
C ARG A 230 2.23 -0.49 15.08
N MET A 231 0.95 -0.27 15.38
CA MET A 231 0.19 0.88 14.87
C MET A 231 0.71 2.22 15.43
N GLU A 232 1.08 2.26 16.71
CA GLU A 232 1.69 3.44 17.32
C GLU A 232 3.05 3.76 16.67
N GLN A 233 3.91 2.75 16.51
CA GLN A 233 5.18 2.89 15.80
C GLN A 233 5.00 3.38 14.35
N ALA A 234 3.98 2.85 13.64
CA ALA A 234 3.68 3.29 12.29
C ALA A 234 3.20 4.75 12.24
N ARG A 235 2.37 5.16 13.21
CA ARG A 235 1.89 6.54 13.32
C ARG A 235 2.99 7.53 13.70
N GLU A 236 3.96 7.13 14.52
CA GLU A 236 5.14 7.94 14.82
C GLU A 236 6.06 8.12 13.62
N ARG A 237 6.06 7.13 12.71
CA ARG A 237 6.92 7.12 11.53
C ARG A 237 6.27 7.71 10.29
N ASP A 238 4.99 8.07 10.34
CA ASP A 238 4.28 8.66 9.21
C ASP A 238 4.95 9.95 8.74
N HIS A 239 5.47 9.94 7.51
CA HIS A 239 6.18 11.08 6.94
C HIS A 239 5.33 12.34 6.88
N ARG A 240 4.00 12.25 6.84
CA ARG A 240 3.10 13.42 6.82
C ARG A 240 3.11 14.13 8.17
N ARG A 241 3.06 13.35 9.26
CA ARG A 241 3.19 13.86 10.63
C ARG A 241 4.59 14.43 10.84
N ILE A 242 5.63 13.66 10.50
CA ILE A 242 7.03 14.10 10.62
C ILE A 242 7.27 15.36 9.80
N GLY A 243 6.79 15.39 8.55
CA GLY A 243 6.91 16.54 7.65
C GLY A 243 6.29 17.80 8.23
N GLN A 244 5.15 17.67 8.91
CA GLN A 244 4.53 18.78 9.63
C GLN A 244 5.32 19.19 10.88
N GLU A 245 5.70 18.23 11.74
CA GLU A 245 6.46 18.48 12.99
C GLU A 245 7.83 19.13 12.71
N MET A 246 8.49 18.70 11.63
CA MET A 246 9.79 19.21 11.22
C MET A 246 9.72 20.43 10.30
N ASP A 247 8.53 20.83 9.86
CA ASP A 247 8.32 21.94 8.91
C ASP A 247 9.05 21.72 7.58
N LEU A 248 8.87 20.53 6.98
CA LEU A 248 9.50 20.12 5.72
C LEU A 248 8.64 20.43 4.50
N PHE A 249 7.34 20.12 4.56
CA PHE A 249 6.42 20.31 3.45
C PHE A 249 4.97 20.40 3.93
N SER A 250 4.09 20.84 3.05
CA SER A 250 2.64 20.86 3.25
C SER A 250 1.89 20.47 1.98
N PHE A 251 0.58 20.24 2.14
CA PHE A 251 -0.37 20.04 1.05
C PHE A 251 -1.55 20.99 1.26
N HIS A 252 -2.04 21.57 0.17
CA HIS A 252 -3.14 22.54 0.16
C HIS A 252 -4.25 22.11 -0.80
N GLU A 253 -5.46 22.59 -0.58
CA GLU A 253 -6.62 22.24 -1.43
C GLU A 253 -6.44 22.72 -2.88
N GLU A 254 -5.75 23.84 -3.06
CA GLU A 254 -5.40 24.41 -4.37
C GLU A 254 -4.38 23.54 -5.14
N GLY A 255 -3.68 22.64 -4.43
CA GLY A 255 -2.63 21.79 -4.98
C GLY A 255 -2.76 20.34 -4.52
N GLN A 256 -3.93 19.72 -4.73
CA GLN A 256 -4.15 18.32 -4.38
C GLN A 256 -3.15 17.40 -5.11
N GLY A 257 -2.28 16.74 -4.33
CA GLY A 257 -1.23 15.86 -4.85
C GLY A 257 0.03 16.60 -5.31
N PHE A 258 0.14 17.91 -5.05
CA PHE A 258 1.29 18.73 -5.37
C PHE A 258 1.96 19.17 -4.05
N PRO A 259 3.12 18.62 -3.68
CA PRO A 259 3.77 18.96 -2.42
C PRO A 259 4.34 20.38 -2.44
N PHE A 260 4.10 21.13 -1.36
CA PHE A 260 4.68 22.45 -1.12
C PHE A 260 5.88 22.30 -0.21
N TRP A 261 7.09 22.44 -0.77
CA TRP A 261 8.32 22.32 -0.01
C TRP A 261 8.63 23.59 0.79
N HIS A 262 8.83 23.44 2.09
CA HIS A 262 9.21 24.53 2.98
C HIS A 262 10.73 24.71 3.00
N HIS A 263 11.23 25.74 3.68
CA HIS A 263 12.66 26.03 3.74
C HIS A 263 13.50 24.82 4.20
N LYS A 264 13.14 24.16 5.30
CA LYS A 264 13.89 23.00 5.81
C LYS A 264 13.78 21.79 4.91
N GLY A 265 12.60 21.56 4.29
CA GLY A 265 12.43 20.51 3.29
C GLY A 265 13.32 20.74 2.07
N MET A 266 13.45 21.99 1.62
CA MET A 266 14.37 22.35 0.54
C MET A 266 15.84 22.16 0.91
N VAL A 267 16.25 22.43 2.15
CA VAL A 267 17.62 22.11 2.61
C VAL A 267 17.87 20.59 2.51
N LEU A 268 16.98 19.75 3.05
CA LEU A 268 17.09 18.30 2.93
C LEU A 268 17.14 17.85 1.46
N ARG A 269 16.23 18.35 0.63
CA ARG A 269 16.15 18.01 -0.78
C ARG A 269 17.43 18.40 -1.53
N ASN A 270 17.99 19.59 -1.26
CA ASN A 270 19.20 20.07 -1.90
C ASN A 270 20.43 19.23 -1.51
N VAL A 271 20.57 18.86 -0.23
CA VAL A 271 21.65 17.96 0.22
C VAL A 271 21.60 16.61 -0.53
N ILE A 272 20.40 16.03 -0.68
CA ILE A 272 20.21 14.78 -1.43
C ILE A 272 20.62 14.98 -2.90
N VAL A 273 20.19 16.08 -3.51
CA VAL A 273 20.52 16.43 -4.90
C VAL A 273 22.02 16.66 -5.08
N ASP A 274 22.68 17.31 -4.13
CA ASP A 274 24.12 17.61 -4.22
C ASP A 274 24.94 16.33 -4.11
N TYR A 275 24.59 15.42 -3.19
CA TYR A 275 25.19 14.09 -3.14
C TYR A 275 24.91 13.29 -4.43
N TRP A 276 23.67 13.34 -4.94
CA TRP A 276 23.32 12.71 -6.20
C TRP A 276 24.23 13.21 -7.33
N ARG A 277 24.39 14.54 -7.47
CA ARG A 277 25.27 15.14 -8.49
C ARG A 277 26.72 14.71 -8.32
N GLU A 278 27.22 14.69 -7.09
CA GLU A 278 28.58 14.26 -6.79
C GLU A 278 28.84 12.82 -7.22
N ALA A 279 27.95 11.89 -6.82
CA ALA A 279 28.03 10.49 -7.20
C ALA A 279 27.93 10.31 -8.73
N HIS A 280 27.03 11.04 -9.38
CA HIS A 280 26.81 10.94 -10.82
C HIS A 280 28.02 11.45 -11.63
N ARG A 281 28.68 12.53 -11.17
CA ARG A 281 29.92 13.02 -11.80
C ARG A 281 31.05 11.99 -11.71
N ARG A 282 31.19 11.25 -10.60
CA ARG A 282 32.18 10.16 -10.48
C ARG A 282 32.00 9.06 -11.53
N TYR A 283 30.75 8.81 -11.92
CA TYR A 283 30.39 7.81 -12.93
C TYR A 283 30.25 8.40 -14.35
N GLY A 284 30.65 9.66 -14.56
CA GLY A 284 30.68 10.29 -15.88
C GLY A 284 29.30 10.64 -16.46
N TYR A 285 28.27 10.82 -15.62
CA TYR A 285 26.97 11.31 -16.05
C TYR A 285 27.01 12.81 -16.35
N GLN A 286 26.29 13.21 -17.39
CA GLN A 286 26.10 14.59 -17.81
C GLN A 286 24.69 15.03 -17.47
N GLU A 287 24.55 15.99 -16.56
CA GLU A 287 23.25 16.55 -16.16
C GLU A 287 22.72 17.48 -17.27
N ILE A 288 21.49 17.25 -17.72
CA ILE A 288 20.75 18.07 -18.68
C ILE A 288 19.41 18.50 -18.08
N GLN A 289 18.68 19.38 -18.79
CA GLN A 289 17.32 19.75 -18.44
C GLN A 289 16.48 19.87 -19.71
N THR A 290 15.28 19.30 -19.70
CA THR A 290 14.34 19.35 -20.83
C THR A 290 13.05 20.10 -20.46
N PRO A 291 12.36 20.75 -21.42
CA PRO A 291 11.12 21.48 -21.14
C PRO A 291 10.03 20.61 -20.52
N MET A 292 9.18 21.22 -19.68
CA MET A 292 8.03 20.53 -19.07
C MET A 292 6.84 20.37 -20.02
N ILE A 293 6.63 21.32 -20.94
CA ILE A 293 5.51 21.32 -21.88
C ILE A 293 6.08 21.06 -23.27
N LEU A 294 5.61 20.00 -23.92
CA LEU A 294 6.08 19.55 -25.22
C LEU A 294 4.88 19.26 -26.14
N ASN A 295 5.07 19.49 -27.44
CA ASN A 295 4.04 19.27 -28.46
C ASN A 295 3.55 17.81 -28.44
N GLU A 296 2.24 17.63 -28.65
CA GLU A 296 1.59 16.32 -28.66
C GLU A 296 2.29 15.27 -29.56
N THR A 297 2.77 15.67 -30.74
CA THR A 297 3.42 14.80 -31.73
C THR A 297 4.58 14.01 -31.14
N LEU A 298 5.31 14.58 -30.17
CA LEU A 298 6.42 13.89 -29.51
C LEU A 298 5.96 12.61 -28.80
N TRP A 299 4.79 12.64 -28.19
CA TRP A 299 4.24 11.50 -27.43
C TRP A 299 3.76 10.39 -28.36
N HIS A 300 3.21 10.74 -29.52
CA HIS A 300 2.90 9.78 -30.59
C HIS A 300 4.16 9.11 -31.13
N THR A 301 5.22 9.89 -31.44
CA THR A 301 6.50 9.32 -31.88
C THR A 301 7.06 8.32 -30.87
N SER A 302 7.04 8.70 -29.59
CA SER A 302 7.55 7.85 -28.52
C SER A 302 6.70 6.61 -28.20
N GLY A 303 5.44 6.57 -28.62
CA GLY A 303 4.48 5.52 -28.26
C GLY A 303 3.79 5.71 -26.90
N HIS A 304 4.11 6.78 -26.17
CA HIS A 304 3.48 7.06 -24.88
C HIS A 304 2.04 7.55 -25.02
N TRP A 305 1.64 8.02 -26.19
CA TRP A 305 0.25 8.43 -26.40
C TRP A 305 -0.71 7.26 -26.24
N GLU A 306 -0.38 6.11 -26.82
CA GLU A 306 -1.22 4.91 -26.80
C GLU A 306 -1.31 4.31 -25.39
N HIS A 307 -0.20 4.31 -24.65
CA HIS A 307 -0.08 3.63 -23.37
C HIS A 307 -0.29 4.52 -22.14
N TYR A 308 -0.01 5.84 -22.22
CA TYR A 308 0.09 6.72 -21.06
C TYR A 308 -0.85 7.93 -21.07
N ARG A 309 -1.57 8.20 -22.17
CA ARG A 309 -2.44 9.38 -22.33
C ARG A 309 -3.42 9.61 -21.18
N LYS A 310 -4.00 8.54 -20.62
CA LYS A 310 -4.96 8.63 -19.50
C LYS A 310 -4.34 9.23 -18.22
N ASN A 311 -3.01 9.18 -18.11
CA ASN A 311 -2.24 9.65 -16.97
C ASN A 311 -1.49 10.96 -17.27
N MET A 312 -1.81 11.66 -18.37
CA MET A 312 -1.15 12.90 -18.78
C MET A 312 -2.05 14.12 -18.57
N TYR A 313 -1.42 15.29 -18.41
CA TYR A 313 -2.10 16.58 -18.45
C TYR A 313 -1.89 17.25 -19.80
N PHE A 314 -2.91 17.94 -20.30
CA PHE A 314 -2.92 18.57 -21.62
C PHE A 314 -3.16 20.06 -21.52
N THR A 315 -2.60 20.81 -22.47
CA THR A 315 -2.85 22.24 -22.64
C THR A 315 -2.76 22.58 -24.12
N THR A 316 -3.23 23.77 -24.48
CA THR A 316 -3.13 24.29 -25.85
C THR A 316 -2.31 25.59 -25.82
N ILE A 317 -1.38 25.74 -26.76
CA ILE A 317 -0.59 26.95 -26.97
C ILE A 317 -0.71 27.28 -28.47
N ASP A 318 -1.19 28.47 -28.79
CA ASP A 318 -1.39 28.93 -30.19
C ASP A 318 -2.17 27.91 -31.05
N ASP A 319 -3.29 27.38 -30.51
CA ASP A 319 -4.13 26.34 -31.13
C ASP A 319 -3.43 24.99 -31.40
N VAL A 320 -2.19 24.81 -30.93
CA VAL A 320 -1.45 23.56 -31.03
C VAL A 320 -1.57 22.75 -29.73
N PRO A 321 -1.99 21.48 -29.78
CA PRO A 321 -2.03 20.59 -28.63
C PRO A 321 -0.63 20.33 -28.05
N HIS A 322 -0.53 20.46 -26.73
CA HIS A 322 0.66 20.17 -25.96
C HIS A 322 0.29 19.29 -24.76
N ALA A 323 1.28 18.60 -24.21
CA ALA A 323 1.14 17.90 -22.95
C ALA A 323 2.26 18.28 -21.98
N ILE A 324 1.93 18.25 -20.70
CA ILE A 324 2.93 18.30 -19.63
C ILE A 324 3.59 16.92 -19.57
N LYS A 325 4.92 16.88 -19.56
CA LYS A 325 5.67 15.62 -19.65
C LYS A 325 5.34 14.67 -18.48
N PRO A 326 4.96 13.41 -18.74
CA PRO A 326 4.81 12.38 -17.72
C PRO A 326 6.12 11.63 -17.40
N MET A 327 7.17 11.88 -18.19
CA MET A 327 8.50 11.28 -18.15
C MET A 327 9.50 12.08 -18.99
N ASN A 328 10.80 11.83 -18.85
CA ASN A 328 11.84 12.64 -19.49
C ASN A 328 12.40 12.05 -20.79
N CYS A 329 12.24 10.74 -21.02
CA CYS A 329 12.89 9.99 -22.10
C CYS A 329 12.78 10.65 -23.49
N PRO A 330 11.57 11.08 -23.93
CA PRO A 330 11.43 11.74 -25.23
C PRO A 330 12.24 13.03 -25.36
N GLY A 331 12.29 13.85 -24.30
CA GLY A 331 13.10 15.06 -24.27
C GLY A 331 14.60 14.76 -24.34
N GLY A 332 15.06 13.75 -23.59
CA GLY A 332 16.46 13.29 -23.62
C GLY A 332 16.91 12.82 -24.99
N LEU A 333 16.04 12.11 -25.72
CA LEU A 333 16.29 11.69 -27.10
C LEU A 333 16.39 12.86 -28.09
N LEU A 334 15.60 13.92 -27.90
CA LEU A 334 15.76 15.13 -28.71
C LEU A 334 17.12 15.79 -28.49
N VAL A 335 17.62 15.81 -27.24
CA VAL A 335 18.96 16.31 -26.92
C VAL A 335 20.05 15.44 -27.57
N TYR A 336 19.93 14.12 -27.48
CA TYR A 336 20.83 13.18 -28.16
C TYR A 336 20.88 13.44 -29.69
N LYS A 337 19.72 13.63 -30.31
CA LYS A 337 19.63 13.84 -31.77
C LYS A 337 20.17 15.19 -32.27
N ASN A 338 20.53 16.11 -31.37
CA ASN A 338 21.00 17.44 -31.78
C ASN A 338 22.34 17.40 -32.53
N ARG A 339 23.11 16.31 -32.44
CA ARG A 339 24.33 16.11 -33.21
C ARG A 339 24.57 14.64 -33.56
N LEU A 340 25.54 14.41 -34.44
CA LEU A 340 26.05 13.07 -34.70
C LEU A 340 26.93 12.59 -33.54
N HIS A 341 26.87 11.29 -33.30
CA HIS A 341 27.60 10.61 -32.23
C HIS A 341 28.51 9.51 -32.80
N SER A 342 29.71 9.38 -32.25
CA SER A 342 30.65 8.30 -32.58
C SER A 342 30.60 7.21 -31.52
N TYR A 343 30.81 5.95 -31.90
CA TYR A 343 30.96 4.82 -30.95
C TYR A 343 31.99 5.08 -29.84
N ARG A 344 32.99 5.95 -30.10
CA ARG A 344 34.03 6.33 -29.12
C ARG A 344 33.52 7.19 -27.96
N GLU A 345 32.37 7.81 -28.11
CA GLU A 345 31.73 8.59 -27.04
C GLU A 345 30.94 7.69 -26.09
N PHE A 346 30.70 6.43 -26.46
CA PHE A 346 29.94 5.50 -25.66
C PHE A 346 30.81 4.79 -24.62
N PRO A 347 30.28 4.55 -23.41
CA PRO A 347 28.91 4.82 -22.96
C PRO A 347 28.63 6.30 -22.64
N LEU A 348 27.63 6.89 -23.30
CA LEU A 348 27.17 8.26 -23.08
C LEU A 348 26.05 8.25 -22.05
N ARG A 349 26.30 8.84 -20.87
CA ARG A 349 25.39 8.82 -19.73
C ARG A 349 24.76 10.21 -19.54
N VAL A 350 23.47 10.32 -19.81
CA VAL A 350 22.74 11.59 -19.72
C VAL A 350 21.72 11.50 -18.59
N ALA A 351 21.80 12.40 -17.60
CA ALA A 351 20.91 12.41 -16.45
C ALA A 351 20.09 13.71 -16.39
N GLU A 352 18.88 13.64 -15.85
CA GLU A 352 18.01 14.79 -15.62
C GLU A 352 17.28 14.61 -14.29
N LEU A 353 17.36 15.62 -13.41
CA LEU A 353 16.45 15.75 -12.28
C LEU A 353 15.11 16.30 -12.79
N GLY A 354 14.37 15.44 -13.48
CA GLY A 354 13.25 15.82 -14.32
C GLY A 354 11.96 15.98 -13.54
N LEU A 355 11.42 17.20 -13.51
CA LEU A 355 10.10 17.48 -12.97
C LEU A 355 9.02 17.02 -13.95
N VAL A 356 8.26 16.00 -13.56
CA VAL A 356 7.21 15.37 -14.37
C VAL A 356 5.87 15.43 -13.67
N HIS A 357 4.80 15.30 -14.45
CA HIS A 357 3.43 15.35 -13.96
C HIS A 357 2.63 14.14 -14.42
N ARG A 358 1.91 13.50 -13.48
CA ARG A 358 1.02 12.38 -13.77
C ARG A 358 -0.37 12.60 -13.20
N HIS A 359 -1.39 12.29 -13.98
CA HIS A 359 -2.78 12.40 -13.59
C HIS A 359 -3.21 11.19 -12.74
N GLU A 360 -2.75 11.19 -11.49
CA GLU A 360 -3.18 10.23 -10.47
C GLU A 360 -4.58 10.59 -9.95
N LEU A 361 -5.42 9.57 -9.71
CA LEU A 361 -6.75 9.76 -9.13
C LEU A 361 -6.61 10.35 -7.71
N SER A 362 -7.50 11.27 -7.32
CA SER A 362 -7.41 11.92 -6.00
C SER A 362 -7.47 10.93 -4.84
N GLY A 363 -8.27 9.87 -4.97
CA GLY A 363 -8.43 8.84 -3.94
C GLY A 363 -7.21 7.94 -3.71
N VAL A 364 -6.19 7.98 -4.58
CA VAL A 364 -4.97 7.20 -4.42
C VAL A 364 -3.77 8.04 -3.99
N LEU A 365 -3.92 9.36 -3.87
CA LEU A 365 -2.85 10.24 -3.40
C LEU A 365 -2.51 9.95 -1.95
N HIS A 366 -1.22 9.92 -1.64
CA HIS A 366 -0.76 9.60 -0.29
C HIS A 366 0.55 10.30 0.05
N GLY A 367 0.44 11.46 0.70
CA GLY A 367 1.58 12.27 1.12
C GLY A 367 2.61 12.41 0.00
N LEU A 368 3.89 12.15 0.30
CA LEU A 368 4.98 12.13 -0.66
C LEU A 368 5.14 10.79 -1.42
N PHE A 369 4.48 9.72 -0.98
CA PHE A 369 4.60 8.41 -1.65
C PHE A 369 3.89 8.35 -2.99
N ARG A 370 2.78 9.09 -3.14
CA ARG A 370 2.02 9.14 -4.39
C ARG A 370 1.49 10.55 -4.63
N VAL A 371 2.15 11.26 -5.53
CA VAL A 371 1.95 12.67 -5.88
C VAL A 371 1.72 12.83 -7.39
N ARG A 372 1.18 13.97 -7.79
CA ARG A 372 0.91 14.33 -9.20
C ARG A 372 2.05 15.09 -9.85
N ALA A 373 2.87 15.80 -9.09
CA ALA A 373 4.13 16.36 -9.56
C ALA A 373 5.29 15.83 -8.73
N PHE A 374 6.34 15.40 -9.41
CA PHE A 374 7.51 14.85 -8.75
C PHE A 374 8.75 14.98 -9.61
N THR A 375 9.89 15.00 -8.95
CA THR A 375 11.20 15.06 -9.59
C THR A 375 11.78 13.66 -9.65
N GLN A 376 11.90 13.09 -10.84
CA GLN A 376 12.58 11.81 -11.02
C GLN A 376 14.08 12.02 -11.18
N ASP A 377 14.88 11.14 -10.59
CA ASP A 377 16.34 11.13 -10.74
C ASP A 377 16.77 10.35 -12.00
N ASP A 378 16.11 10.72 -13.10
CA ASP A 378 16.06 9.97 -14.34
C ASP A 378 17.40 10.05 -15.10
N ALA A 379 17.76 8.98 -15.78
CA ALA A 379 18.89 8.99 -16.70
C ALA A 379 18.71 8.00 -17.85
N HIS A 380 19.26 8.39 -18.99
CA HIS A 380 19.26 7.66 -20.23
C HIS A 380 20.71 7.43 -20.66
N ILE A 381 21.12 6.17 -20.68
CA ILE A 381 22.48 5.78 -21.05
C ILE A 381 22.44 5.19 -22.46
N PHE A 382 23.25 5.75 -23.36
CA PHE A 382 23.42 5.26 -24.71
C PHE A 382 24.73 4.48 -24.81
N CYS A 383 24.65 3.23 -25.28
CA CYS A 383 25.81 2.37 -25.42
C CYS A 383 25.72 1.47 -26.66
N THR A 384 26.85 0.87 -27.02
CA THR A 384 26.83 -0.20 -28.03
C THR A 384 26.31 -1.51 -27.43
N PRO A 385 25.76 -2.43 -28.23
CA PRO A 385 25.34 -3.75 -27.74
C PRO A 385 26.46 -4.51 -27.00
N ALA A 386 27.72 -4.32 -27.39
CA ALA A 386 28.87 -4.95 -26.74
C ALA A 386 29.16 -4.37 -25.34
N GLN A 387 28.83 -3.09 -25.10
CA GLN A 387 29.03 -2.40 -23.82
C GLN A 387 27.84 -2.59 -22.87
N PHE A 388 26.70 -3.05 -23.36
CA PHE A 388 25.44 -3.13 -22.61
C PHE A 388 25.61 -3.74 -21.21
N ARG A 389 26.21 -4.93 -21.13
CA ARG A 389 26.40 -5.64 -19.85
C ARG A 389 27.25 -4.87 -18.86
N SER A 390 28.40 -4.33 -19.26
CA SER A 390 29.29 -3.60 -18.34
C SER A 390 28.64 -2.30 -17.85
N VAL A 391 27.86 -1.63 -18.68
CA VAL A 391 27.10 -0.43 -18.29
C VAL A 391 26.03 -0.76 -17.24
N VAL A 392 25.31 -1.88 -17.40
CA VAL A 392 24.36 -2.35 -16.39
C VAL A 392 25.09 -2.67 -15.08
N GLU A 393 26.19 -3.43 -15.14
CA GLU A 393 26.99 -3.76 -13.96
C GLU A 393 27.48 -2.51 -13.21
N GLU A 394 27.98 -1.49 -13.91
CA GLU A 394 28.39 -0.21 -13.31
C GLU A 394 27.22 0.56 -12.69
N THR A 395 26.07 0.58 -13.36
CA THR A 395 24.85 1.24 -12.87
C THR A 395 24.35 0.56 -11.60
N ILE A 396 24.42 -0.77 -11.53
CA ILE A 396 24.15 -1.54 -10.32
C ILE A 396 25.11 -1.16 -9.19
N THR A 397 26.41 -0.96 -9.47
CA THR A 397 27.37 -0.50 -8.44
C THR A 397 26.93 0.83 -7.84
N LEU A 398 26.62 1.81 -8.69
CA LEU A 398 26.19 3.14 -8.27
C LEU A 398 24.89 3.08 -7.45
N MET A 399 23.94 2.23 -7.85
CA MET A 399 22.70 1.99 -7.09
C MET A 399 22.98 1.57 -5.65
N PHE A 400 23.79 0.52 -5.46
CA PHE A 400 24.13 0.02 -4.12
C PHE A 400 24.96 1.02 -3.30
N GLU A 401 25.85 1.79 -3.94
CA GLU A 401 26.60 2.86 -3.29
C GLU A 401 25.65 3.92 -2.69
N ILE A 402 24.68 4.39 -3.50
CA ILE A 402 23.69 5.38 -3.07
C ILE A 402 22.86 4.82 -1.92
N TYR A 403 22.26 3.63 -2.08
CA TYR A 403 21.43 3.03 -1.03
C TYR A 403 22.17 2.80 0.28
N ASN A 404 23.41 2.29 0.21
CA ASN A 404 24.23 2.10 1.40
C ASN A 404 24.54 3.44 2.10
N THR A 405 24.78 4.51 1.34
CA THR A 405 25.02 5.87 1.89
C THR A 405 23.80 6.39 2.66
N PHE A 406 22.59 6.12 2.16
CA PHE A 406 21.34 6.49 2.84
C PHE A 406 20.92 5.51 3.94
N GLY A 407 21.65 4.41 4.14
CA GLY A 407 21.42 3.42 5.19
C GLY A 407 20.47 2.28 4.82
N PHE A 408 20.13 2.12 3.54
CA PHE A 408 19.33 1.00 3.03
C PHE A 408 20.25 -0.18 2.69
N LYS A 409 20.39 -1.11 3.65
CA LYS A 409 21.28 -2.27 3.52
C LYS A 409 20.60 -3.50 2.91
N GLU A 410 19.29 -3.62 3.10
CA GLU A 410 18.49 -4.72 2.58
C GLU A 410 17.76 -4.27 1.33
N VAL A 411 18.25 -4.72 0.18
CA VAL A 411 17.68 -4.41 -1.13
C VAL A 411 17.31 -5.74 -1.78
N ALA A 412 16.01 -5.97 -1.96
CA ALA A 412 15.53 -7.09 -2.76
C ALA A 412 15.57 -6.69 -4.24
N VAL A 413 15.98 -7.63 -5.09
CA VAL A 413 16.14 -7.40 -6.53
C VAL A 413 15.18 -8.31 -7.29
N GLU A 414 14.43 -7.73 -8.22
CA GLU A 414 13.54 -8.46 -9.11
C GLU A 414 13.96 -8.26 -10.57
N LEU A 415 13.92 -9.35 -11.35
CA LEU A 415 14.08 -9.32 -12.80
C LEU A 415 12.69 -9.46 -13.44
N SER A 416 12.18 -8.35 -13.96
CA SER A 416 10.85 -8.26 -14.55
C SER A 416 10.93 -8.50 -16.06
N THR A 417 10.34 -9.60 -16.51
CA THR A 417 10.43 -10.09 -17.90
C THR A 417 9.27 -9.62 -18.77
N ARG A 418 9.33 -9.94 -20.07
CA ARG A 418 8.39 -9.51 -21.09
C ARG A 418 6.92 -9.69 -20.72
N PRO A 419 6.09 -8.62 -20.79
CA PRO A 419 4.64 -8.73 -20.69
C PRO A 419 4.04 -9.65 -21.76
N THR A 420 2.92 -10.30 -21.44
CA THR A 420 2.24 -11.19 -22.39
C THR A 420 1.53 -10.45 -23.53
N GLU A 421 1.18 -9.18 -23.32
CA GLU A 421 0.45 -8.35 -24.28
C GLU A 421 1.02 -6.92 -24.33
N GLY A 422 0.79 -6.22 -25.45
CA GLY A 422 1.10 -4.80 -25.57
C GLY A 422 2.59 -4.46 -25.65
N THR A 423 3.47 -5.42 -25.99
CA THR A 423 4.92 -5.20 -26.10
C THR A 423 5.34 -4.66 -27.46
N ILE A 424 6.43 -3.90 -27.50
CA ILE A 424 7.05 -3.33 -28.70
C ILE A 424 8.48 -3.88 -28.82
N GLY A 425 8.97 -4.05 -30.05
CA GLY A 425 10.29 -4.64 -30.36
C GLY A 425 10.21 -6.09 -30.83
N SER A 426 11.31 -6.61 -31.41
CA SER A 426 11.39 -7.99 -31.91
C SER A 426 11.67 -9.00 -30.79
N ASP A 427 11.35 -10.27 -31.05
CA ASP A 427 11.61 -11.36 -30.09
C ASP A 427 13.10 -11.52 -29.78
N GLU A 428 13.97 -11.27 -30.77
CA GLU A 428 15.43 -11.30 -30.58
C GLU A 428 15.91 -10.19 -29.63
N ASN A 429 15.35 -8.97 -29.76
CA ASN A 429 15.70 -7.84 -28.88
C ASN A 429 15.29 -8.12 -27.43
N TRP A 430 14.12 -8.73 -27.23
CA TRP A 430 13.65 -9.14 -25.91
C TRP A 430 14.56 -10.20 -25.28
N ALA A 431 14.89 -11.25 -26.03
CA ALA A 431 15.79 -12.30 -25.56
C ALA A 431 17.18 -11.74 -25.21
N LEU A 432 17.70 -10.78 -26.01
CA LEU A 432 18.97 -10.12 -25.74
C LEU A 432 18.94 -9.25 -24.48
N ALA A 433 17.88 -8.45 -24.26
CA ALA A 433 17.77 -7.65 -23.04
C ALA A 433 17.62 -8.52 -21.80
N GLU A 434 16.75 -9.53 -21.83
CA GLU A 434 16.50 -10.39 -20.67
C GLU A 434 17.75 -11.16 -20.26
N SER A 435 18.42 -11.80 -21.23
CA SER A 435 19.66 -12.53 -20.97
C SER A 435 20.78 -11.61 -20.47
N GLY A 436 20.94 -10.42 -21.05
CA GLY A 436 22.00 -9.52 -20.61
C GLY A 436 21.76 -8.89 -19.23
N LEU A 437 20.50 -8.63 -18.85
CA LEU A 437 20.15 -8.23 -17.48
C LEU A 437 20.41 -9.38 -16.49
N GLU A 438 20.00 -10.59 -16.85
CA GLU A 438 20.23 -11.79 -16.04
C GLU A 438 21.73 -12.06 -15.84
N ASP A 439 22.52 -12.00 -16.91
CA ASP A 439 23.97 -12.22 -16.87
C ASP A 439 24.67 -11.17 -16.02
N ALA A 440 24.24 -9.90 -16.07
CA ALA A 440 24.78 -8.84 -15.22
C ALA A 440 24.53 -9.11 -13.73
N LEU A 441 23.32 -9.59 -13.38
CA LEU A 441 22.99 -9.98 -12.00
C LEU A 441 23.82 -11.18 -11.53
N ARG A 442 23.93 -12.23 -12.36
CA ARG A 442 24.71 -13.43 -12.06
C ARG A 442 26.19 -13.14 -11.90
N ALA A 443 26.76 -12.30 -12.78
CA ALA A 443 28.16 -11.92 -12.73
C ALA A 443 28.53 -11.20 -11.43
N LYS A 444 27.60 -10.43 -10.88
CA LYS A 444 27.77 -9.73 -9.60
C LYS A 444 27.41 -10.55 -8.37
N GLY A 445 26.93 -11.79 -8.55
CA GLY A 445 26.51 -12.65 -7.44
C GLY A 445 25.31 -12.09 -6.68
N ILE A 446 24.45 -11.31 -7.34
CA ILE A 446 23.26 -10.70 -6.73
C ILE A 446 22.13 -11.73 -6.76
N ALA A 447 21.54 -12.02 -5.61
CA ALA A 447 20.33 -12.82 -5.54
C ALA A 447 19.13 -12.01 -6.07
N TYR A 448 18.35 -12.59 -6.97
CA TYR A 448 17.16 -11.96 -7.54
C TYR A 448 16.00 -12.95 -7.64
N LYS A 449 14.78 -12.41 -7.68
CA LYS A 449 13.56 -13.14 -8.01
C LYS A 449 13.12 -12.77 -9.41
N VAL A 450 12.68 -13.74 -10.21
CA VAL A 450 12.03 -13.44 -11.50
C VAL A 450 10.59 -13.02 -11.24
N ASN A 451 10.16 -11.91 -11.86
CA ASN A 451 8.79 -11.40 -11.84
C ASN A 451 8.20 -11.48 -13.26
N PRO A 452 7.62 -12.63 -13.66
CA PRO A 452 7.21 -12.86 -15.04
C PRO A 452 6.12 -11.88 -15.49
N GLY A 453 6.35 -11.21 -16.63
CA GLY A 453 5.36 -10.34 -17.26
C GLY A 453 5.27 -8.91 -16.73
N ASP A 454 6.11 -8.53 -15.76
CA ASP A 454 6.08 -7.19 -15.17
C ASP A 454 7.04 -6.18 -15.85
N GLY A 455 7.71 -6.54 -16.94
CA GLY A 455 8.53 -5.61 -17.73
C GLY A 455 7.72 -4.43 -18.28
N ALA A 456 8.37 -3.35 -18.73
CA ALA A 456 7.59 -2.32 -19.45
C ALA A 456 7.30 -2.77 -20.88
N PHE A 457 6.38 -2.08 -21.53
CA PHE A 457 5.99 -2.38 -22.90
C PHE A 457 7.15 -2.33 -23.92
N TYR A 458 8.27 -1.65 -23.61
CA TYR A 458 9.44 -1.52 -24.50
C TYR A 458 10.68 -2.30 -24.05
N GLY A 459 10.64 -3.04 -22.93
CA GLY A 459 11.76 -3.88 -22.50
C GLY A 459 11.75 -4.34 -21.04
N PRO A 460 12.60 -5.33 -20.69
CA PRO A 460 12.70 -5.86 -19.35
C PRO A 460 13.43 -4.89 -18.42
N LYS A 461 13.28 -5.10 -17.11
CA LYS A 461 13.86 -4.23 -16.08
C LYS A 461 14.36 -5.01 -14.87
N ILE A 462 15.40 -4.47 -14.24
CA ILE A 462 15.82 -4.84 -12.89
C ILE A 462 15.20 -3.84 -11.93
N ASP A 463 14.37 -4.33 -11.02
CA ASP A 463 13.71 -3.52 -10.00
C ASP A 463 14.38 -3.70 -8.64
N PHE A 464 14.63 -2.58 -7.96
CA PHE A 464 15.29 -2.55 -6.67
C PHE A 464 14.31 -2.11 -5.59
N HIS A 465 14.03 -3.02 -4.68
CA HIS A 465 13.09 -2.85 -3.60
C HIS A 465 13.84 -2.60 -2.30
N ILE A 466 13.71 -1.38 -1.76
CA ILE A 466 14.22 -1.07 -0.42
C ILE A 466 13.16 -1.49 0.61
N ARG A 467 13.61 -2.19 1.65
CA ARG A 467 12.76 -2.49 2.80
C ARG A 467 12.90 -1.38 3.83
N ASP A 468 11.78 -0.78 4.22
CA ASP A 468 11.79 0.21 5.30
C ASP A 468 11.84 -0.45 6.68
N CYS A 469 12.05 0.36 7.72
CA CYS A 469 12.08 -0.06 9.12
C CYS A 469 10.79 -0.71 9.63
N MET A 470 9.67 -0.62 8.90
CA MET A 470 8.40 -1.28 9.21
C MET A 470 8.23 -2.59 8.42
N GLY A 471 9.21 -2.97 7.61
CA GLY A 471 9.20 -4.18 6.81
C GLY A 471 8.43 -4.05 5.48
N ARG A 472 7.96 -2.85 5.12
CA ARG A 472 7.29 -2.61 3.84
C ARG A 472 8.33 -2.50 2.72
N SER A 473 7.97 -3.03 1.56
CA SER A 473 8.82 -3.05 0.37
C SER A 473 8.48 -1.88 -0.56
N TRP A 474 9.48 -1.08 -0.92
CA TRP A 474 9.33 0.06 -1.81
C TRP A 474 10.23 -0.09 -3.03
N GLN A 475 9.62 -0.31 -4.21
CA GLN A 475 10.35 -0.19 -5.47
C GLN A 475 10.78 1.27 -5.66
N CYS A 476 12.08 1.54 -5.62
CA CYS A 476 12.63 2.88 -5.84
C CYS A 476 13.44 2.91 -7.12
N GLY A 477 14.49 2.10 -7.16
CA GLY A 477 15.42 2.04 -8.26
C GLY A 477 14.94 1.09 -9.36
N THR A 478 15.24 1.44 -10.60
CA THR A 478 14.99 0.59 -11.76
C THR A 478 16.10 0.77 -12.78
N ILE A 479 16.48 -0.31 -13.46
CA ILE A 479 17.36 -0.29 -14.63
C ILE A 479 16.64 -1.04 -15.73
N GLN A 480 16.28 -0.32 -16.79
CA GLN A 480 15.42 -0.82 -17.85
C GLN A 480 16.07 -0.65 -19.21
N VAL A 481 16.00 -1.70 -20.02
CA VAL A 481 16.60 -1.70 -21.36
C VAL A 481 15.53 -1.37 -22.38
N ASP A 482 15.89 -0.55 -23.36
CA ASP A 482 15.00 -0.14 -24.43
C ASP A 482 15.73 -0.12 -25.78
N PHE A 483 15.29 -1.02 -26.65
CA PHE A 483 15.73 -1.07 -28.05
C PHE A 483 14.76 -0.35 -28.99
N SER A 484 13.52 -0.09 -28.55
CA SER A 484 12.45 0.41 -29.42
C SER A 484 12.45 1.93 -29.56
N MET A 485 12.62 2.67 -28.46
CA MET A 485 12.51 4.12 -28.50
C MET A 485 13.63 4.78 -29.32
N PRO A 486 14.91 4.34 -29.26
CA PRO A 486 15.94 4.84 -30.16
C PRO A 486 15.59 4.66 -31.64
N GLU A 487 15.03 3.51 -32.03
CA GLU A 487 14.58 3.23 -33.40
C GLU A 487 13.43 4.16 -33.83
N ARG A 488 12.40 4.31 -32.98
CA ARG A 488 11.25 5.20 -33.23
C ARG A 488 11.67 6.65 -33.45
N PHE A 489 12.71 7.09 -32.75
CA PHE A 489 13.26 8.44 -32.89
C PHE A 489 14.29 8.54 -34.03
N GLY A 490 14.69 7.44 -34.66
CA GLY A 490 15.77 7.43 -35.65
C GLY A 490 17.11 7.89 -35.05
N ALA A 491 17.36 7.56 -33.78
CA ALA A 491 18.62 7.85 -33.11
C ALA A 491 19.70 6.91 -33.64
N THR A 492 20.81 7.47 -34.15
CA THR A 492 21.92 6.69 -34.70
C THR A 492 23.27 7.15 -34.15
N TYR A 493 24.28 6.31 -34.29
CA TYR A 493 25.69 6.63 -34.09
C TYR A 493 26.54 6.04 -35.21
N ASP A 494 27.71 6.64 -35.46
CA ASP A 494 28.70 6.13 -36.40
C ASP A 494 29.53 5.03 -35.70
N ALA A 495 29.39 3.80 -36.20
CA ALA A 495 30.07 2.61 -35.70
C ALA A 495 31.52 2.53 -36.20
N GLU A 496 32.31 1.63 -35.61
CA GLU A 496 33.73 1.44 -35.96
C GLU A 496 33.94 1.02 -37.42
N ASP A 497 32.97 0.32 -38.00
CA ASP A 497 32.94 -0.11 -39.41
C ASP A 497 32.48 1.00 -40.38
N GLY A 498 32.21 2.21 -39.88
CA GLY A 498 31.73 3.35 -40.67
C GLY A 498 30.24 3.29 -41.02
N THR A 499 29.50 2.27 -40.57
CA THR A 499 28.05 2.19 -40.73
C THR A 499 27.32 2.98 -39.64
N ARG A 500 26.09 3.40 -39.92
CA ARG A 500 25.20 3.98 -38.90
C ARG A 500 24.39 2.90 -38.21
N LYS A 501 24.48 2.83 -36.89
CA LYS A 501 23.75 1.86 -36.06
C LYS A 501 22.88 2.59 -35.03
N THR A 502 21.84 1.91 -34.56
CA THR A 502 21.00 2.40 -33.46
C THR A 502 21.67 2.06 -32.13
N PRO A 503 21.79 3.00 -31.19
CA PRO A 503 22.34 2.71 -29.86
C PRO A 503 21.34 1.92 -29.01
N VAL A 504 21.86 1.14 -28.06
CA VAL A 504 21.05 0.60 -26.96
C VAL A 504 20.82 1.73 -25.96
N MET A 505 19.57 1.93 -25.54
CA MET A 505 19.24 2.90 -24.51
C MET A 505 18.87 2.18 -23.21
N ILE A 506 19.46 2.61 -22.10
CA ILE A 506 19.14 2.12 -20.77
C ILE A 506 18.51 3.28 -20.01
N HIS A 507 17.24 3.12 -19.64
CA HIS A 507 16.55 4.00 -18.70
C HIS A 507 16.90 3.58 -17.29
N ARG A 508 17.14 4.54 -16.41
CA ARG A 508 17.28 4.22 -14.99
C ARG A 508 16.82 5.36 -14.11
N ALA A 509 16.37 4.98 -12.92
CA ALA A 509 16.20 5.87 -11.78
C ALA A 509 16.82 5.15 -10.59
N LEU A 510 17.53 5.86 -9.71
CA LEU A 510 18.19 5.23 -8.57
C LEU A 510 17.41 5.51 -7.27
N LEU A 511 17.03 6.77 -7.07
CA LEU A 511 16.17 7.19 -5.97
C LEU A 511 14.68 6.99 -6.29
N GLY A 512 14.33 6.95 -7.57
CA GLY A 512 12.95 6.99 -8.03
C GLY A 512 12.49 8.44 -8.16
N SER A 513 11.43 8.83 -7.44
CA SER A 513 11.13 10.24 -7.25
C SER A 513 11.74 10.75 -5.95
N LEU A 514 12.28 11.98 -5.98
CA LEU A 514 12.83 12.62 -4.79
C LEU A 514 11.78 12.74 -3.67
N GLU A 515 10.53 13.05 -4.03
CA GLU A 515 9.40 13.13 -3.12
C GLU A 515 9.23 11.80 -2.38
N ARG A 516 9.06 10.69 -3.12
CA ARG A 516 8.85 9.36 -2.53
C ARG A 516 10.07 8.94 -1.71
N PHE A 517 11.27 9.18 -2.21
CA PHE A 517 12.51 8.86 -1.51
C PHE A 517 12.64 9.62 -0.19
N ILE A 518 12.35 10.93 -0.16
CA ILE A 518 12.34 11.74 1.07
C ILE A 518 11.25 11.25 2.03
N GLY A 519 10.08 10.86 1.52
CA GLY A 519 9.05 10.20 2.32
C GLY A 519 9.61 8.96 3.01
N ILE A 520 10.21 8.04 2.26
CA ILE A 520 10.72 6.77 2.79
C ILE A 520 11.84 7.03 3.79
N LEU A 521 12.75 7.96 3.49
CA LEU A 521 13.84 8.37 4.35
C LEU A 521 13.33 8.96 5.67
N SER A 522 12.28 9.78 5.63
CA SER A 522 11.66 10.36 6.82
C SER A 522 11.10 9.28 7.74
N GLU A 523 10.42 8.27 7.18
CA GLU A 523 9.84 7.16 7.96
C GLU A 523 10.92 6.20 8.49
N GLN A 524 11.94 5.91 7.67
CA GLN A 524 13.10 5.07 8.01
C GLN A 524 13.76 5.56 9.30
N TYR A 525 13.99 6.87 9.39
CA TYR A 525 14.66 7.51 10.51
C TYR A 525 13.71 8.07 11.58
N ALA A 526 12.38 7.95 11.42
CA ALA A 526 11.40 8.60 12.28
C ALA A 526 11.70 10.10 12.49
N GLY A 527 12.08 10.80 11.42
CA GLY A 527 12.51 12.22 11.43
C GLY A 527 13.90 12.48 12.00
N ARG A 528 14.58 11.48 12.58
CA ARG A 528 15.92 11.59 13.18
C ARG A 528 17.00 11.26 12.15
N VAL A 529 17.03 12.00 11.06
CA VAL A 529 17.96 11.77 9.94
C VAL A 529 19.43 11.94 10.37
N PRO A 530 20.38 11.27 9.69
CA PRO A 530 21.81 11.47 9.91
C PRO A 530 22.22 12.95 9.83
N LEU A 531 23.30 13.33 10.54
CA LEU A 531 23.75 14.72 10.64
C LEU A 531 23.91 15.41 9.28
N TRP A 532 24.47 14.70 8.28
CA TRP A 532 24.68 15.25 6.95
C TRP A 532 23.40 15.57 6.19
N LEU A 533 22.27 14.95 6.55
CA LEU A 533 20.94 15.17 5.96
C LEU A 533 20.07 16.13 6.78
N ASN A 534 20.47 16.46 8.01
CA ASN A 534 19.60 17.20 8.92
C ASN A 534 19.49 18.66 8.49
N PRO A 535 18.27 19.19 8.23
CA PRO A 535 18.08 20.60 7.88
C PRO A 535 18.57 21.58 8.95
N VAL A 536 18.63 21.14 10.20
CA VAL A 536 19.16 21.90 11.33
C VAL A 536 20.24 21.07 12.01
N GLY A 537 21.47 21.20 11.51
CA GLY A 537 22.62 20.43 12.02
C GLY A 537 22.93 20.69 13.49
N VAL A 538 23.04 21.96 13.89
CA VAL A 538 23.40 22.36 15.28
C VAL A 538 22.53 23.52 15.76
N LYS A 539 22.07 23.47 17.01
CA LYS A 539 21.45 24.60 17.73
C LYS A 539 22.35 25.05 18.88
N VAL A 540 22.76 26.31 18.88
CA VAL A 540 23.56 26.90 19.96
C VAL A 540 22.63 27.58 20.96
N LEU A 541 22.63 27.10 22.20
CA LEU A 541 21.76 27.60 23.28
C LEU A 541 22.62 28.23 24.38
N PRO A 542 22.63 29.57 24.56
CA PRO A 542 23.33 30.20 25.66
C PRO A 542 22.62 29.92 26.99
N VAL A 543 23.38 29.67 28.06
CA VAL A 543 22.83 29.45 29.41
C VAL A 543 22.25 30.72 30.05
N ALA A 544 22.62 31.91 29.53
CA ALA A 544 22.12 33.21 29.98
C ALA A 544 22.41 34.28 28.90
N ASP A 545 21.65 35.38 28.90
CA ASP A 545 21.74 36.46 27.90
C ASP A 545 23.13 37.07 27.74
N ARG A 546 23.91 37.14 28.83
CA ARG A 546 25.30 37.63 28.80
C ARG A 546 26.22 36.84 27.86
N PHE A 547 25.85 35.60 27.50
CA PHE A 547 26.59 34.74 26.58
C PHE A 547 26.05 34.79 25.14
N ALA A 548 25.01 35.58 24.85
CA ALA A 548 24.36 35.62 23.55
C ALA A 548 25.32 36.02 22.42
N GLU A 549 26.20 37.01 22.64
CA GLU A 549 27.17 37.44 21.63
C GLU A 549 28.18 36.32 21.32
N TYR A 550 28.64 35.59 22.34
CA TYR A 550 29.53 34.45 22.15
C TYR A 550 28.83 33.30 21.42
N ALA A 551 27.58 32.98 21.80
CA ALA A 551 26.77 31.98 21.11
C ALA A 551 26.57 32.31 19.63
N GLN A 552 26.33 33.59 19.29
CA GLN A 552 26.21 34.03 17.90
C GLN A 552 27.54 33.89 17.15
N LYS A 553 28.68 34.19 17.78
CA LYS A 553 30.00 33.96 17.18
C LYS A 553 30.21 32.49 16.86
N VAL A 554 29.91 31.59 17.81
CA VAL A 554 30.00 30.14 17.59
C VAL A 554 29.08 29.70 16.44
N ALA A 555 27.83 30.15 16.42
CA ALA A 555 26.88 29.84 15.35
C ALA A 555 27.39 30.31 13.97
N ASN A 556 27.94 31.52 13.87
CA ASN A 556 28.50 32.04 12.64
C ASN A 556 29.73 31.25 12.18
N THR A 557 30.60 30.83 13.11
CA THR A 557 31.77 29.98 12.80
C THR A 557 31.37 28.59 12.32
N LEU A 558 30.22 28.05 12.73
CA LEU A 558 29.73 26.75 12.26
C LEU A 558 29.07 26.80 10.88
N VAL A 559 28.65 27.99 10.42
CA VAL A 559 28.03 28.22 9.11
C VAL A 559 29.07 28.59 8.04
N ALA A 560 30.15 29.26 8.46
CA ALA A 560 31.29 29.61 7.61
C ALA A 560 32.13 28.39 7.25
#